data_AF-A0A1V9Y9Q4-F1
#
_entry.id   AF-A0A1V9Y9Q4-F1
#
_cell.length_a   1.000
_cell.length_b   1.000
_cell.length_c   1.000
_cell.angle_alpha   90.00
_cell.angle_beta   90.00
_cell.angle_gamma   90.00
#
_symmetry.space_group_name_H-M   'P 1'
#
loop_
_entity.id
_entity.type
_entity.pdbx_description
1 polymer ?
#
loop_
_entity_poly.entity_id
_entity_poly.type
_entity_poly.pdbx_seq_one_letter_code
_entity_poly.pdbx_strand_id
1 'polypeptide(L)'
;MVIIFQFALKLKDCIMIAIGDSLPDVVLGEYNAVEGTCAIGPTQIKVKEAAANKTIVIFAVPGAFTPTCSAQHAPGFIEHYDEFKAAGVDEIWCLSVNDAFVLGAWGKQLGTAGKIRMIADGDATFTKAT
;
A
#
# COMPACT_ATOMS: atom_id res chain seq x y z
N MET A 1 24.19 -23.93 -31.09
CA MET A 1 23.34 -22.75 -31.30
C MET A 1 22.79 -22.32 -29.94
N VAL A 2 23.53 -21.48 -29.23
CA VAL A 2 23.13 -20.91 -27.95
C VAL A 2 23.03 -19.41 -28.20
N ILE A 3 21.81 -18.90 -28.30
CA ILE A 3 21.59 -17.46 -28.44
C ILE A 3 21.53 -16.90 -27.03
N ILE A 4 22.67 -16.38 -26.56
CA ILE A 4 22.74 -15.50 -25.40
C ILE A 4 22.14 -14.16 -25.87
N PHE A 5 20.83 -14.00 -25.72
CA PHE A 5 20.19 -12.70 -25.90
C PHE A 5 20.56 -11.82 -24.70
N GLN A 6 21.52 -10.94 -24.94
CA GLN A 6 21.70 -9.62 -24.33
C GLN A 6 20.97 -9.43 -22.98
N PHE A 7 21.64 -9.79 -21.88
CA PHE A 7 21.40 -9.22 -20.55
C PHE A 7 21.86 -7.74 -20.58
N ALA A 8 21.14 -6.91 -21.34
CA ALA A 8 21.11 -5.48 -21.08
C ALA A 8 20.00 -5.30 -20.06
N LEU A 9 20.37 -5.29 -18.77
CA LEU A 9 19.57 -4.62 -17.74
C LEU A 9 19.43 -3.15 -18.19
N LYS A 10 18.42 -2.88 -19.00
CA LYS A 10 17.87 -1.55 -19.16
C LYS A 10 17.17 -1.27 -17.84
N LEU A 11 17.78 -0.44 -17.00
CA LEU A 11 17.11 0.39 -16.00
C LEU A 11 16.08 1.34 -16.66
N LYS A 12 15.23 0.86 -17.58
CA LYS A 12 14.31 1.69 -18.39
C LYS A 12 12.86 1.65 -17.95
N ASP A 13 12.50 0.85 -16.95
CA ASP A 13 11.10 0.74 -16.51
C ASP A 13 10.90 1.19 -15.06
N CYS A 14 11.77 2.05 -14.51
CA CYS A 14 11.40 2.86 -13.35
C CYS A 14 10.56 4.03 -13.85
N ILE A 15 9.26 3.82 -13.98
CA ILE A 15 8.31 4.90 -14.21
C ILE A 15 8.16 5.62 -12.87
N MET A 16 8.75 6.81 -12.76
CA MET A 16 8.49 7.71 -11.64
C MET A 16 7.18 8.44 -11.93
N ILE A 17 6.17 8.24 -11.09
CA ILE A 17 4.89 8.93 -11.23
C ILE A 17 5.05 10.43 -10.97
N ALA A 18 4.36 11.26 -11.76
CA ALA A 18 4.36 12.70 -11.62
C ALA A 18 2.96 13.23 -11.24
N ILE A 19 2.94 14.49 -10.80
CA ILE A 19 1.67 15.19 -10.53
C ILE A 19 0.84 15.25 -11.81
N GLY A 20 -0.39 14.75 -11.73
CA GLY A 20 -1.33 14.69 -12.86
C GLY A 20 -1.42 13.32 -13.53
N ASP A 21 -0.51 12.40 -13.22
CA ASP A 21 -0.58 11.03 -13.72
C ASP A 21 -1.69 10.24 -13.02
N SER A 22 -2.23 9.25 -13.73
CA SER A 22 -3.19 8.31 -13.16
C SER A 22 -2.48 7.19 -12.40
N LEU A 23 -3.09 6.72 -11.31
CA LEU A 23 -2.60 5.56 -10.58
C LEU A 23 -2.56 4.31 -11.47
N PRO A 24 -1.56 3.43 -11.29
CA PRO A 24 -1.43 2.21 -12.07
C PRO A 24 -2.61 1.25 -11.81
N ASP A 25 -2.99 0.52 -12.87
CA ASP A 25 -4.10 -0.44 -12.82
C ASP A 25 -3.61 -1.79 -12.31
N VAL A 26 -3.44 -1.89 -11.00
CA VAL A 26 -2.89 -3.09 -10.36
C VAL A 26 -3.81 -3.59 -9.25
N VAL A 27 -3.63 -4.86 -8.90
CA VAL A 27 -4.32 -5.52 -7.81
C VAL A 27 -3.37 -5.64 -6.64
N LEU A 28 -3.77 -5.16 -5.47
CA LEU A 28 -3.01 -5.24 -4.23
C LEU A 28 -3.74 -6.09 -3.20
N GLY A 29 -3.04 -6.43 -2.11
CA GLY A 29 -3.59 -7.19 -1.00
C GLY A 29 -4.05 -6.30 0.14
N GLU A 30 -5.09 -6.71 0.85
CA GLU A 30 -5.45 -6.17 2.16
C GLU A 30 -5.97 -7.31 3.03
N TYR A 31 -5.56 -7.35 4.31
CA TYR A 31 -6.00 -8.40 5.22
C TYR A 31 -7.31 -8.02 5.90
N ASN A 32 -8.37 -8.81 5.66
CA ASN A 32 -9.62 -8.69 6.38
C ASN A 32 -9.57 -9.52 7.67
N ALA A 33 -9.60 -8.84 8.82
CA ALA A 33 -9.64 -9.45 10.15
C ALA A 33 -11.04 -9.43 10.80
N VAL A 34 -12.06 -8.89 10.12
CA VAL A 34 -13.40 -8.74 10.68
C VAL A 34 -14.20 -10.04 10.50
N GLU A 35 -14.56 -10.67 11.61
CA GLU A 35 -15.48 -11.81 11.61
C GLU A 35 -16.90 -11.36 11.26
N GLY A 36 -17.56 -12.03 10.31
CA GLY A 36 -18.95 -11.74 9.91
C GLY A 36 -19.15 -10.92 8.64
N THR A 37 -18.07 -10.46 7.99
CA THR A 37 -18.09 -10.01 6.59
C THR A 37 -17.40 -11.08 5.71
N CYS A 38 -17.01 -10.76 4.47
CA CYS A 38 -16.30 -11.65 3.53
C CYS A 38 -15.21 -12.50 4.20
N ALA A 39 -14.78 -13.60 3.55
CA ALA A 39 -13.79 -14.53 4.08
C ALA A 39 -12.62 -13.85 4.82
N ILE A 40 -12.33 -14.31 6.04
CA ILE A 40 -11.20 -13.84 6.86
C ILE A 40 -9.91 -14.19 6.14
N GLY A 41 -8.99 -13.24 6.05
CA GLY A 41 -7.70 -13.43 5.41
C GLY A 41 -7.38 -12.38 4.35
N PRO A 42 -6.41 -12.65 3.46
CA PRO A 42 -6.01 -11.73 2.41
C PRO A 42 -7.14 -11.59 1.38
N THR A 43 -7.46 -10.35 1.08
CA THR A 43 -8.44 -9.95 0.05
C THR A 43 -7.72 -9.13 -1.02
N GLN A 44 -8.25 -9.18 -2.23
CA GLN A 44 -7.71 -8.43 -3.36
C GLN A 44 -8.43 -7.09 -3.49
N ILE A 45 -7.67 -6.03 -3.67
CA ILE A 45 -8.18 -4.70 -3.97
C ILE A 45 -7.68 -4.27 -5.34
N LYS A 46 -8.57 -3.82 -6.20
CA LYS A 46 -8.17 -3.17 -7.46
C LYS A 46 -7.96 -1.70 -7.18
N VAL A 47 -6.75 -1.20 -7.40
CA VAL A 47 -6.36 0.17 -6.98
C VAL A 47 -7.30 1.23 -7.54
N LYS A 48 -7.58 1.20 -8.85
CA LYS A 48 -8.46 2.19 -9.49
C LYS A 48 -9.88 2.16 -8.96
N GLU A 49 -10.44 0.97 -8.76
CA GLU A 49 -11.81 0.83 -8.23
C GLU A 49 -11.87 1.29 -6.76
N ALA A 50 -10.86 0.93 -5.96
CA ALA A 50 -10.78 1.30 -4.56
C ALA A 50 -10.57 2.82 -4.35
N ALA A 51 -9.83 3.47 -5.26
CA ALA A 51 -9.52 4.89 -5.24
C ALA A 51 -10.53 5.79 -5.98
N ALA A 52 -11.46 5.20 -6.75
CA ALA A 52 -12.40 5.96 -7.55
C ALA A 52 -13.25 6.91 -6.69
N ASN A 53 -13.33 8.17 -7.13
CA ASN A 53 -14.12 9.23 -6.49
C ASN A 53 -13.75 9.52 -5.01
N LYS A 54 -12.51 9.23 -4.62
CA LYS A 54 -12.01 9.48 -3.26
C LYS A 54 -10.74 10.31 -3.28
N THR A 55 -10.59 11.15 -2.27
CA THR A 55 -9.31 11.79 -1.94
C THR A 55 -8.54 10.85 -1.02
N ILE A 56 -7.43 10.28 -1.50
CA ILE A 56 -6.67 9.27 -0.75
C ILE A 56 -5.26 9.77 -0.48
N VAL A 57 -4.84 9.67 0.77
CA VAL A 57 -3.43 9.84 1.16
C VAL A 57 -2.78 8.46 1.15
N ILE A 58 -1.80 8.27 0.27
CA ILE A 58 -0.97 7.06 0.24
C ILE A 58 0.41 7.41 0.78
N PHE A 59 0.85 6.72 1.82
CA PHE A 59 2.23 6.76 2.27
C PHE A 59 2.83 5.35 2.20
N ALA A 60 4.07 5.27 1.73
CA ALA A 60 4.77 3.99 1.57
C ALA A 60 5.90 3.85 2.59
N VAL A 61 6.08 2.64 3.10
CA VAL A 61 7.19 2.26 3.98
C VAL A 61 8.02 1.14 3.35
N PRO A 62 9.35 1.11 3.55
CA PRO A 62 10.19 0.03 3.04
C PRO A 62 9.81 -1.36 3.57
N GLY A 63 9.27 -1.44 4.79
CA GLY A 63 8.86 -2.72 5.36
C GLY A 63 8.17 -2.58 6.72
N ALA A 64 7.19 -3.45 6.94
CA ALA A 64 6.52 -3.67 8.21
C ALA A 64 7.52 -4.06 9.32
N PHE A 65 7.21 -3.70 10.57
CA PHE A 65 8.04 -4.00 11.76
C PHE A 65 9.46 -3.40 11.78
N THR A 66 9.85 -2.61 10.78
CA THR A 66 11.15 -1.92 10.78
C THR A 66 11.12 -0.72 11.74
N PRO A 67 12.28 -0.31 12.34
CA PRO A 67 12.30 0.61 13.48
C PRO A 67 11.63 1.95 13.22
N THR A 68 12.07 2.70 12.20
CA THR A 68 11.51 4.03 11.90
C THR A 68 10.06 3.95 11.43
N CYS A 69 9.71 2.93 10.64
CA CYS A 69 8.37 2.74 10.11
C CYS A 69 7.36 2.49 11.23
N SER A 70 7.76 1.71 12.25
CA SER A 70 6.89 1.30 13.37
C SER A 70 6.88 2.29 14.52
N ALA A 71 7.97 3.02 14.74
CA ALA A 71 8.08 3.95 15.86
C ALA A 71 7.63 5.37 15.52
N GLN A 72 7.69 5.78 14.25
CA GLN A 72 7.48 7.18 13.86
C GLN A 72 6.56 7.33 12.65
N HIS A 73 6.90 6.67 11.52
CA HIS A 73 6.23 6.97 10.24
C HIS A 73 4.74 6.60 10.27
N ALA A 74 4.39 5.33 10.49
CA ALA A 74 2.98 4.92 10.54
C ALA A 74 2.23 5.53 11.74
N PRO A 75 2.79 5.58 12.97
CA PRO A 75 2.14 6.26 14.10
C PRO A 75 1.78 7.72 13.85
N GLY A 76 2.62 8.49 13.16
CA GLY A 76 2.32 9.90 12.84
C GLY A 76 1.05 10.06 12.02
N PHE A 77 0.79 9.18 11.05
CA PHE A 77 -0.48 9.20 10.30
C PHE A 77 -1.69 8.78 11.15
N ILE A 78 -1.49 7.95 12.19
CA ILE A 78 -2.57 7.54 13.11
C ILE A 78 -2.94 8.71 14.04
N GLU A 79 -1.93 9.44 14.52
CA GLU A 79 -2.08 10.62 15.38
C GLU A 79 -2.78 11.76 14.63
N HIS A 80 -2.37 12.05 13.40
CA HIS A 80 -2.95 13.11 12.57
C HIS A 80 -4.18 12.68 11.74
N TYR A 81 -4.74 11.49 11.99
CA TYR A 81 -5.86 10.96 11.21
C TYR A 81 -7.03 11.94 11.13
N ASP A 82 -7.44 12.52 12.25
CA ASP A 82 -8.59 13.44 12.30
C ASP A 82 -8.33 14.74 11.53
N GLU A 83 -7.08 15.20 11.47
CA GLU A 83 -6.68 16.37 10.68
C GLU A 83 -6.80 16.09 9.17
N PHE A 84 -6.36 14.91 8.72
CA PHE A 84 -6.57 14.49 7.32
C PHE A 84 -8.06 14.39 6.99
N LYS A 85 -8.86 13.79 7.88
CA LYS A 85 -10.32 13.71 7.69
C LYS A 85 -10.96 15.10 7.62
N ALA A 86 -10.56 16.03 8.48
CA ALA A 86 -11.04 17.41 8.47
C ALA A 86 -10.63 18.17 7.18
N ALA A 87 -9.48 17.81 6.59
CA ALA A 87 -9.02 18.35 5.31
C ALA A 87 -9.71 17.74 4.07
N GLY A 88 -10.67 16.82 4.26
CA GLY A 88 -11.42 16.20 3.18
C GLY A 88 -10.79 14.92 2.60
N VAL A 89 -9.82 14.32 3.29
CA VAL A 89 -9.29 13.01 2.93
C VAL A 89 -10.33 11.94 3.26
N ASP A 90 -10.65 11.08 2.31
CA ASP A 90 -11.57 9.97 2.48
C ASP A 90 -10.89 8.78 3.17
N GLU A 91 -9.69 8.41 2.71
CA GLU A 91 -8.94 7.26 3.19
C GLU A 91 -7.44 7.53 3.29
N ILE A 92 -6.78 6.85 4.23
CA ILE A 92 -5.32 6.83 4.37
C ILE A 92 -4.83 5.39 4.16
N TRP A 93 -3.89 5.20 3.25
CA TRP A 93 -3.31 3.91 2.89
C TRP A 93 -1.84 3.86 3.28
N CYS A 94 -1.46 2.86 4.08
CA CYS A 94 -0.07 2.49 4.34
C CYS A 94 0.33 1.38 3.35
N LEU A 95 1.18 1.70 2.39
CA LEU A 95 1.67 0.75 1.39
C LEU A 95 3.04 0.16 1.78
N SER A 96 3.24 -1.13 1.58
CA SER A 96 4.56 -1.75 1.70
C SER A 96 4.70 -3.00 0.84
N VAL A 97 5.94 -3.31 0.46
CA VAL A 97 6.32 -4.56 -0.24
C VAL A 97 6.41 -5.72 0.76
N ASN A 98 5.32 -5.95 1.48
CA ASN A 98 5.09 -7.11 2.33
C ASN A 98 3.80 -7.78 1.86
N ASP A 99 3.61 -9.05 2.21
CA ASP A 99 2.35 -9.73 1.99
C ASP A 99 1.25 -9.22 2.96
N ALA A 100 -0.01 -9.50 2.61
CA ALA A 100 -1.15 -9.03 3.37
C ALA A 100 -1.21 -9.60 4.80
N PHE A 101 -0.72 -10.82 5.05
CA PHE A 101 -0.75 -11.38 6.41
C PHE A 101 0.17 -10.60 7.34
N VAL A 102 1.40 -10.31 6.88
CA VAL A 102 2.37 -9.50 7.63
C VAL A 102 1.82 -8.10 7.88
N LEU A 103 1.25 -7.44 6.87
CA LEU A 103 0.66 -6.12 7.03
C LEU A 103 -0.58 -6.10 7.92
N GLY A 104 -1.42 -7.14 7.86
CA GLY A 104 -2.57 -7.30 8.76
C GLY A 104 -2.14 -7.41 10.22
N ALA A 105 -1.12 -8.23 10.50
CA ALA A 105 -0.55 -8.37 11.84
C ALA A 105 0.10 -7.06 12.33
N TRP A 106 0.84 -6.38 11.47
CA TRP A 106 1.48 -5.11 11.80
C TRP A 106 0.46 -3.99 12.08
N GLY A 107 -0.58 -3.87 11.23
CA GLY A 107 -1.67 -2.92 11.44
C GLY A 107 -2.42 -3.17 12.75
N LYS A 108 -2.63 -4.45 13.11
CA LYS A 108 -3.19 -4.81 14.41
C LYS A 108 -2.30 -4.35 15.57
N GLN A 109 -0.98 -4.54 15.48
CA GLN A 109 -0.05 -4.07 16.51
C GLN A 109 -0.05 -2.55 16.64
N LEU A 110 -0.14 -1.83 15.52
CA LEU A 110 -0.16 -0.36 15.50
C LEU A 110 -1.53 0.24 15.85
N GLY A 111 -2.60 -0.56 15.87
CA GLY A 111 -3.95 -0.06 16.12
C GLY A 111 -4.54 0.75 14.96
N THR A 112 -4.26 0.35 13.71
CA THR A 112 -4.68 1.09 12.51
C THR A 112 -6.15 0.89 12.14
N ALA A 113 -6.85 -0.06 12.76
CA ALA A 113 -8.22 -0.40 12.44
C ALA A 113 -9.15 0.82 12.45
N GLY A 114 -9.91 1.01 11.38
CA GLY A 114 -10.82 2.15 11.20
C GLY A 114 -10.14 3.49 10.85
N LYS A 115 -8.80 3.55 10.86
CA LYS A 115 -8.03 4.77 10.56
C LYS A 115 -7.19 4.64 9.29
N ILE A 116 -6.33 3.63 9.24
CA ILE A 116 -5.38 3.43 8.14
C ILE A 116 -5.58 2.03 7.55
N ARG A 117 -5.72 1.97 6.23
CA ARG A 117 -5.75 0.71 5.48
C ARG A 117 -4.33 0.23 5.22
N MET A 118 -4.06 -1.04 5.49
CA MET A 118 -2.74 -1.64 5.30
C MET A 118 -2.70 -2.37 3.97
N ILE A 119 -2.03 -1.77 2.98
CA ILE A 119 -2.05 -2.17 1.58
C ILE A 119 -0.76 -2.92 1.21
N ALA A 120 -0.92 -4.17 0.81
CA ALA A 120 0.17 -5.11 0.52
C ALA A 120 0.51 -5.12 -0.97
N ASP A 121 1.72 -4.68 -1.29
CA ASP A 121 2.33 -4.74 -2.63
C ASP A 121 3.38 -5.85 -2.67
N GLY A 122 2.98 -7.09 -2.34
CA GLY A 122 3.91 -8.19 -2.05
C GLY A 122 4.84 -8.61 -3.19
N ASP A 123 4.52 -8.27 -4.44
CA ASP A 123 5.33 -8.51 -5.64
C ASP A 123 6.04 -7.24 -6.19
N ALA A 124 5.86 -6.13 -5.47
CA ALA A 124 6.33 -4.79 -5.82
C ALA A 124 5.77 -4.27 -7.16
N THR A 125 4.65 -4.79 -7.65
CA THR A 125 4.10 -4.40 -8.95
C THR A 125 3.62 -2.95 -8.93
N PHE A 126 3.01 -2.47 -7.83
CA PHE A 126 2.65 -1.06 -7.70
C PHE A 126 3.90 -0.18 -7.57
N THR A 127 4.81 -0.55 -6.66
CA THR A 127 6.03 0.21 -6.35
C THR A 127 6.96 0.37 -7.56
N LYS A 128 6.99 -0.60 -8.49
CA LYS A 128 7.78 -0.48 -9.72
C LYS A 128 7.11 0.41 -10.78
N ALA A 129 5.80 0.59 -10.68
CA ALA A 129 4.99 1.34 -11.63
C ALA A 129 4.77 2.81 -11.22
N THR A 130 5.34 3.23 -10.07
CA THR A 130 5.22 4.57 -9.49
C THR A 130 6.57 5.11 -9.02
#